data_AF-A0A821E0M6-F1
#
_entry.id   AF-A0A821E0M6-F1
#
_cell.length_a   1.000
_cell.length_b   1.000
_cell.length_c   1.000
_cell.angle_alpha   90.00
_cell.angle_beta   90.00
_cell.angle_gamma   90.00
#
_symmetry.space_group_name_H-M   'P 1'
#
loop_
_entity.id
_entity.type
_entity.pdbx_description
1 polymer ?
#
loop_
_entity_poly.entity_id
_entity_poly.type
_entity_poly.pdbx_seq_one_letter_code
_entity_poly.pdbx_strand_id
1 'polypeptide(L)' 'LLNVPTMRQAVSTVGSQITICEIENGIHDIFLSSAPVREKAFKLMFRWLKHLEEDWME' A
#
# COMPACT_ATOMS: atom_id res chain seq x y z
N LEU A 1 -12.92 0.87 13.60
CA LEU A 1 -12.63 -0.36 12.82
C LEU A 1 -12.44 0.06 11.37
N LEU A 2 -11.29 -0.23 10.77
CA LEU A 2 -11.10 0.02 9.34
C LEU A 2 -11.91 -0.98 8.52
N ASN A 3 -12.59 -0.51 7.48
CA ASN A 3 -13.36 -1.34 6.57
C ASN A 3 -12.70 -1.32 5.18
N VAL A 4 -12.08 -2.43 4.80
CA VAL A 4 -11.35 -2.56 3.54
C VAL A 4 -12.24 -2.27 2.31
N PRO A 5 -13.47 -2.81 2.20
CA PRO A 5 -14.40 -2.43 1.14
C PRO A 5 -14.65 -0.92 1.01
N THR A 6 -14.90 -0.22 2.13
CA THR A 6 -15.12 1.23 2.13
C THR A 6 -13.88 1.98 1.66
N MET A 7 -12.69 1.58 2.13
CA MET A 7 -11.42 2.19 1.69
C MET A 7 -11.18 1.98 0.18
N ARG A 8 -11.50 0.80 -0.34
CA ARG A 8 -11.42 0.50 -1.78
C ARG A 8 -12.39 1.34 -2.61
N GLN A 9 -13.55 1.71 -2.08
CA GLN A 9 -14.45 2.61 -2.79
C GLN A 9 -13.92 4.05 -2.81
N ALA A 10 -13.40 4.52 -1.66
CA ALA A 10 -12.87 5.87 -1.51
C ALA A 10 -11.62 6.13 -2.36
N VAL A 11 -10.83 5.09 -2.66
CA VAL A 11 -9.55 5.23 -3.41
C VAL A 11 -9.71 5.88 -4.80
N SER A 12 -10.90 5.78 -5.40
CA SER A 12 -11.24 6.41 -6.68
C SER A 12 -11.16 7.93 -6.65
N THR A 13 -11.17 8.56 -5.46
CA THR A 13 -11.09 10.01 -5.30
C THR A 13 -9.67 10.53 -5.08
N VAL A 14 -8.68 9.66 -4.92
CA VAL A 14 -7.30 10.03 -4.53
C VAL A 14 -6.46 10.47 -5.75
N GLY A 15 -6.85 10.10 -6.96
CA GLY A 15 -6.17 10.46 -8.21
C GLY A 15 -5.72 9.24 -9.02
N SER A 16 -5.05 9.46 -10.15
CA SER A 16 -4.64 8.40 -11.08
C SER A 16 -3.26 7.80 -10.79
N GLN A 17 -2.39 8.50 -10.06
CA GLN A 17 -1.04 8.04 -9.75
C GLN A 17 -0.99 7.33 -8.40
N ILE A 18 -1.73 6.23 -8.28
CA ILE A 18 -1.84 5.47 -7.04
C ILE A 18 -1.68 3.97 -7.31
N THR A 19 -1.17 3.25 -6.32
CA THR A 19 -1.17 1.79 -6.31
C THR A 19 -2.03 1.29 -5.16
N ILE A 20 -2.96 0.38 -5.46
CA ILE A 20 -3.87 -0.21 -4.47
C ILE A 20 -3.37 -1.60 -4.13
N CYS A 21 -3.04 -1.83 -2.87
CA CYS A 21 -2.56 -3.13 -2.37
C CYS A 21 -3.46 -3.61 -1.23
N GLU A 22 -3.87 -4.87 -1.26
CA GLU A 22 -4.51 -5.52 -0.10
C GLU A 22 -3.49 -6.41 0.62
N ILE A 23 -3.41 -6.24 1.95
CA ILE A 23 -2.53 -7.02 2.80
C ILE A 23 -3.38 -7.74 3.85
N GLU A 24 -3.57 -9.03 3.62
CA GLU A 24 -4.26 -9.93 4.54
C GLU A 24 -3.56 -9.96 5.91
N ASN A 25 -4.36 -10.05 6.98
CA ASN A 25 -3.92 -10.02 8.38
C ASN A 25 -3.23 -8.71 8.82
N GLY A 26 -3.38 -7.63 8.04
CA GLY A 26 -3.00 -6.28 8.45
C GLY A 26 -3.83 -5.77 9.62
N ILE A 27 -3.17 -5.12 10.58
CA ILE A 27 -3.84 -4.30 11.60
C ILE A 27 -3.95 -2.85 11.11
N HIS A 28 -4.59 -1.98 11.91
CA HIS A 28 -4.76 -0.55 11.58
C HIS A 28 -3.45 0.09 11.11
N ASP A 29 -2.40 -0.07 11.91
CA ASP A 29 -1.06 0.37 11.55
C ASP A 29 -0.32 -0.79 10.89
N ILE A 30 -0.30 -0.79 9.55
CA ILE A 30 0.21 -1.93 8.78
C ILE A 30 1.67 -2.28 9.12
N PHE A 31 2.50 -1.27 9.38
CA PHE A 31 3.91 -1.45 9.77
C PHE A 31 4.12 -1.83 11.23
N LEU A 32 3.05 -1.84 12.04
CA LEU A 32 3.04 -2.42 13.40
C LEU A 32 2.42 -3.82 13.44
N SER A 33 2.01 -4.36 12.29
CA SER A 33 1.52 -5.75 12.18
C SER A 33 2.61 -6.78 12.51
N SER A 34 2.21 -8.06 12.52
CA SER A 34 3.15 -9.18 12.67
C SER A 34 4.31 -9.12 11.66
N ALA A 35 5.45 -9.71 12.01
CA ALA A 35 6.65 -9.70 11.17
C ALA A 35 6.40 -10.07 9.69
N PRO A 36 5.69 -11.17 9.34
CA PRO A 36 5.45 -11.52 7.94
C PRO A 36 4.58 -10.49 7.20
N VAL A 37 3.59 -9.90 7.88
CA VAL A 37 2.69 -8.88 7.30
C VAL A 37 3.46 -7.58 7.06
N ARG A 38 4.25 -7.15 8.05
CA ARG A 38 5.09 -5.95 7.96
C ARG A 38 6.15 -6.09 6.86
N GLU A 39 6.78 -7.25 6.72
CA GLU A 39 7.75 -7.51 5.66
C GLU A 39 7.10 -7.41 4.27
N LYS A 40 5.90 -7.98 4.09
CA LYS A 40 5.13 -7.84 2.85
C LYS A 40 4.81 -6.38 2.53
N ALA A 41 4.41 -5.59 3.52
CA ALA A 41 4.14 -4.16 3.37
C ALA A 41 5.38 -3.38 2.91
N PHE A 42 6.54 -3.59 3.56
CA PHE A 42 7.79 -2.95 3.15
C PHE A 42 8.21 -3.32 1.73
N LYS A 43 8.11 -4.60 1.34
CA LYS A 43 8.45 -5.04 -0.03
C LYS A 43 7.61 -4.33 -1.10
N LEU A 44 6.31 -4.13 -0.85
CA LEU A 44 5.42 -3.42 -1.76
C LEU A 44 5.76 -1.93 -1.84
N MET A 45 5.98 -1.29 -0.68
CA MET A 45 6.34 0.13 -0.60
C MET A 45 7.66 0.42 -1.33
N PHE A 46 8.72 -0.37 -1.07
CA PHE A 46 10.00 -0.15 -1.74
C PHE A 46 9.96 -0.45 -3.24
N ARG A 47 9.14 -1.42 -3.68
CA ARG A 47 8.90 -1.63 -5.11
C ARG A 47 8.24 -0.41 -5.75
N TRP A 48 7.25 0.17 -5.09
CA TRP A 48 6.58 1.37 -5.57
C TRP A 48 7.54 2.57 -5.65
N LEU A 49 8.36 2.79 -4.62
CA LEU A 49 9.38 3.86 -4.62
C LEU A 49 10.40 3.68 -5.75
N LYS A 50 10.87 2.46 -5.99
CA LYS A 50 11.81 2.17 -7.10
C LYS A 50 11.21 2.49 -8.46
N HIS A 51 9.94 2.14 -8.67
CA HIS A 51 9.23 2.48 -9.91
C HIS A 51 9.12 3.99 -10.09
N LEU A 52 8.81 4.74 -9.03
CA LEU A 52 8.83 6.19 -9.09
C LEU A 52 10.23 6.72 -9.43
N GLU A 53 11.31 6.21 -8.82
CA GLU A 53 12.66 6.66 -9.17
C GLU A 53 13.00 6.44 -10.65
N GLU A 54 12.55 5.32 -11.23
CA GLU A 54 12.72 5.01 -12.66
C GLU A 54 11.94 6.01 -13.54
N ASP A 55 10.68 6.30 -13.21
CA ASP A 55 9.84 7.25 -13.94
C ASP A 55 10.39 8.70 -13.93
N TRP A 56 11.16 9.09 -12.90
CA TRP A 56 11.76 10.42 -12.79
C TRP A 56 13.09 10.59 -13.53
N MET A 57 13.69 9.48 -13.99
CA MET A 57 14.94 9.47 -14.75
C MET A 57 14.72 9.42 -16.28
N GLU A 58 13.46 9.36 -16.74
CA GLU A 58 13.03 9.50 -18.15
C GLU A 58 12.62 10.94 -18.48
#